data_AF-A0A7K3HIM9-F1
#
_entry.id   AF-A0A7K3HIM9-F1
#
_cell.length_a   1.000
_cell.length_b   1.000
_cell.length_c   1.000
_cell.angle_alpha   90.00
_cell.angle_beta   90.00
_cell.angle_gamma   90.00
#
_symmetry.space_group_name_H-M   'P 1'
#
loop_
_entity.id
_entity.type
_entity.pdbx_description
1 polymer ?
#
loop_
_entity_poly.entity_id
_entity_poly.type
_entity_poly.pdbx_seq_one_letter_code
_entity_poly.pdbx_strand_id
1 'polypeptide(L)' 'GAAAYAIKAVRAAAPEGEGEAAGRLECRWQRDQLPAAIRELVLDDQRLRNDICWSVFDC' A
#
# COMPACT_ATOMS: atom_id res chain seq x y z
N GLY A 1 0.57 3.71 -8.13
CA GLY A 1 0.95 5.14 -8.03
C GLY A 1 0.38 5.80 -6.78
N ALA A 2 -0.84 6.36 -6.85
CA ALA A 2 -1.48 7.08 -5.74
C ALA A 2 -1.56 6.26 -4.44
N ALA A 3 -1.92 4.97 -4.54
CA ALA A 3 -1.92 4.00 -3.43
C ALA A 3 -0.59 3.99 -2.64
N ALA A 4 0.55 3.98 -3.34
CA ALA A 4 1.87 3.99 -2.70
C ALA A 4 2.15 5.30 -1.96
N TYR A 5 1.72 6.44 -2.51
CA TYR A 5 1.85 7.73 -1.84
C TYR A 5 0.96 7.83 -0.61
N ALA A 6 -0.25 7.28 -0.64
CA ALA A 6 -1.12 7.21 0.54
C ALA A 6 -0.47 6.37 1.65
N ILE A 7 0.14 5.23 1.32
CA ILE A 7 0.91 4.43 2.29
C ILE A 7 2.07 5.25 2.86
N LYS A 8 2.85 5.97 2.03
CA LYS A 8 3.93 6.85 2.52
C LYS A 8 3.42 7.97 3.42
N ALA A 9 2.27 8.56 3.10
CA ALA A 9 1.66 9.59 3.92
C ALA A 9 1.27 9.04 5.30
N VAL A 10 0.67 7.85 5.35
CA VAL A 10 0.36 7.17 6.62
C VAL A 10 1.63 6.84 7.40
N ARG A 11 2.68 6.31 6.76
CA ARG A 11 3.97 6.06 7.42
C ARG A 11 4.56 7.32 8.04
N ALA A 12 4.48 8.46 7.34
CA ALA A 12 5.01 9.73 7.80
C ALA A 12 4.16 10.39 8.89
N ALA A 13 2.86 10.09 8.96
CA ALA A 13 1.95 10.62 9.97
C ALA A 13 1.88 9.76 11.25
N ALA A 14 2.43 8.54 11.22
CA ALA A 14 2.42 7.63 12.35
C ALA A 14 3.40 8.08 13.46
N PRO A 15 3.15 7.69 14.73
CA PRO A 15 4.13 7.86 15.80
C PRO A 15 5.49 7.24 15.47
N GLU A 16 6.54 7.73 16.14
CA GLU A 16 7.89 7.21 15.97
C GLU A 16 7.94 5.70 16.23
N GLY A 17 8.55 4.96 15.30
CA GLY A 17 8.63 3.50 15.36
C GLY A 17 7.39 2.75 14.82
N GLU A 18 6.26 3.42 14.60
CA GLU A 18 5.03 2.78 14.14
C GLU A 18 4.77 2.88 12.62
N GLY A 19 5.55 3.69 11.91
CA GLY A 19 5.38 3.96 10.48
C GLY A 19 5.19 2.70 9.63
N GLU A 20 6.10 1.73 9.73
CA GLU A 20 6.02 0.48 8.95
C GLU A 20 4.74 -0.34 9.24
N ALA A 21 4.33 -0.41 10.51
CA ALA A 21 3.11 -1.10 10.88
C ALA A 21 1.86 -0.39 10.34
N ALA A 22 1.81 0.93 10.46
CA ALA A 22 0.74 1.76 9.92
C ALA A 22 0.66 1.65 8.39
N GLY A 23 1.81 1.63 7.70
CA GLY A 23 1.86 1.45 6.25
C GLY A 23 1.35 0.08 5.79
N ARG A 24 1.68 -1.00 6.52
CA ARG A 24 1.12 -2.34 6.22
C ARG A 24 -0.39 -2.41 6.45
N LEU A 25 -0.90 -1.70 7.46
CA LEU A 25 -2.34 -1.60 7.71
C LEU A 25 -3.05 -0.84 6.58
N GLU A 26 -2.50 0.28 6.15
CA GLU A 26 -3.01 1.06 5.00
C GLU A 26 -3.01 0.22 3.71
N CYS A 27 -1.92 -0.52 3.44
CA CYS A 27 -1.85 -1.42 2.29
C CYS A 27 -2.97 -2.47 2.30
N ARG A 28 -3.21 -3.14 3.44
CA ARG A 28 -4.31 -4.11 3.58
C ARG A 28 -5.68 -3.44 3.42
N TRP A 29 -5.89 -2.30 4.08
CA TRP A 29 -7.14 -1.55 3.98
C TRP A 29 -7.44 -1.16 2.52
N GLN A 30 -6.46 -0.62 1.78
CA GLN A 30 -6.63 -0.31 0.37
C GLN A 30 -7.00 -1.53 -0.47
N ARG A 31 -6.40 -2.71 -0.20
CA ARG A 31 -6.71 -3.96 -0.90
C ARG A 31 -8.12 -4.47 -0.60
N ASP A 32 -8.60 -4.28 0.63
CA ASP A 32 -9.94 -4.70 1.05
C ASP A 32 -11.04 -3.82 0.42
N GLN A 33 -10.72 -2.58 0.09
CA GLN A 33 -11.62 -1.66 -0.61
C GLN A 33 -11.74 -1.93 -2.12
N LEU A 34 -10.94 -2.86 -2.68
CA LEU A 34 -10.95 -3.15 -4.11
C LEU A 34 -12.21 -3.93 -4.52
N PRO A 35 -12.98 -3.45 -5.51
CA PRO A 35 -14.05 -4.24 -6.11
C PRO A 35 -13.52 -5.54 -6.71
N ALA A 36 -14.24 -6.64 -6.51
CA ALA A 36 -13.82 -7.97 -6.96
C ALA A 36 -13.47 -8.02 -8.46
N ALA A 37 -14.19 -7.26 -9.29
CA ALA A 37 -13.97 -7.22 -10.74
C ALA A 37 -12.59 -6.69 -11.16
N ILE A 38 -11.91 -5.90 -10.33
CA ILE A 38 -10.60 -5.31 -10.64
C ILE A 38 -9.50 -5.70 -9.66
N ARG A 39 -9.83 -6.46 -8.60
CA ARG A 39 -8.91 -6.77 -7.49
C ARG A 39 -7.62 -7.40 -8.00
N GLU A 40 -7.71 -8.46 -8.80
CA GLU A 40 -6.55 -9.15 -9.35
C GLU A 40 -5.67 -8.24 -10.22
N LEU A 41 -6.29 -7.42 -11.09
CA LEU A 41 -5.56 -6.49 -11.96
C LEU A 41 -4.76 -5.45 -11.15
N VAL A 42 -5.36 -4.94 -10.06
CA VAL A 42 -4.68 -3.98 -9.19
C VAL A 42 -3.57 -4.64 -8.39
N LEU A 43 -3.77 -5.85 -7.86
CA LEU A 43 -2.74 -6.58 -7.12
C LEU A 43 -1.53 -6.92 -8.00
N ASP A 44 -1.77 -7.32 -9.25
CA ASP A 44 -0.69 -7.56 -10.21
C ASP A 44 0.06 -6.27 -10.57
N ASP A 45 -0.62 -5.15 -10.78
CA ASP A 45 0.04 -3.85 -11.01
C ASP A 45 0.88 -3.43 -9.79
N GLN A 46 0.34 -3.59 -8.57
CA GLN A 46 1.06 -3.33 -7.32
C GLN A 46 2.33 -4.17 -7.22
N ARG A 47 2.25 -5.47 -7.54
CA ARG A 47 3.39 -6.39 -7.55
C ARG A 47 4.45 -5.97 -8.57
N LEU A 48 4.06 -5.67 -9.80
CA LEU A 48 4.98 -5.30 -10.88
C LEU A 48 5.68 -3.95 -10.63
N ARG A 49 5.00 -3.02 -9.96
CA ARG A 49 5.52 -1.67 -9.69
C ARG A 49 6.12 -1.51 -8.30
N ASN A 50 6.18 -2.56 -7.48
CA ASN A 50 6.55 -2.42 -6.07
C ASN A 50 7.96 -1.84 -5.90
N ASP A 51 8.91 -2.28 -6.73
CA ASP A 51 10.29 -1.80 -6.73
C ASP A 51 10.38 -0.29 -6.97
N ILE A 52 9.62 0.24 -7.94
CA ILE A 52 9.57 1.69 -8.23
C ILE A 52 8.69 2.46 -7.25
N CYS A 53 7.89 1.76 -6.44
CA CYS A 53 7.03 2.31 -5.40
C CYS A 53 7.61 2.07 -4.00
N TRP A 54 8.92 1.93 -3.85
CA TRP A 54 9.61 1.83 -2.56
C TRP A 54 9.20 0.61 -1.71
N SER A 55 8.80 -0.49 -2.36
CA SER A 55 8.39 -1.75 -1.70
C SER A 55 7.23 -1.59 -0.70
N VAL A 56 6.42 -0.54 -0.83
CA VAL A 56 5.35 -0.26 0.15
C VAL A 56 4.17 -1.23 0.06
N PHE A 57 4.08 -2.03 -1.01
CA PHE A 57 3.05 -3.05 -1.19
C PHE A 57 3.42 -4.42 -0.60
N ASP A 58 4.59 -4.56 0.04
CA ASP A 58 4.95 -5.77 0.80
C ASP A 58 4.23 -5.79 2.15
N CYS A 59 2.92 -6.03 2.05
CA CYS A 59 2.00 -6.36 3.12
C CYS A 59 1.38 -7.73 2.82
#